data_AF-A0A2U0S5N6-F1
#
_entry.id   AF-A0A2U0S5N6-F1
#
_cell.length_a   1.000
_cell.length_b   1.000
_cell.length_c   1.000
_cell.angle_alpha   90.00
_cell.angle_beta   90.00
_cell.angle_gamma   90.00
#
_symmetry.space_group_name_H-M   'P 1'
#
loop_
_entity.id
_entity.type
_entity.pdbx_description
1 polymer ?
#
loop_
_entity_poly.entity_id
_entity_poly.type
_entity_poly.pdbx_seq_one_letter_code
_entity_poly.pdbx_strand_id
1 'polypeptide(L)'
;MNLHKFTIFKIMAGLALSILIFYSILFGNSVLTIVAFMTLLTTLILLRKKVETVTVDERIHLVSGKAARKTLQIFVLSLVSVGFTILLASYLEYVDLSQLGYTLLYSAALTSLLYTLCWHYYSRKYGG
;
A
#
# COMPACT_ATOMS: atom_id res chain seq x y z
N MET A 1 -3.24 -3.24 24.35
CA MET A 1 -2.20 -2.32 23.83
C MET A 1 -2.87 -1.08 23.24
N ASN A 2 -2.42 0.13 23.57
CA ASN A 2 -2.99 1.37 23.02
C ASN A 2 -2.76 1.47 21.50
N LEU A 3 -3.75 1.97 20.75
CA LEU A 3 -3.72 2.17 19.29
C LEU A 3 -2.48 2.93 18.80
N HIS A 4 -2.00 3.91 19.56
CA HIS A 4 -0.81 4.68 19.17
C HIS A 4 0.46 3.82 19.18
N LYS A 5 0.64 3.01 20.24
CA LYS A 5 1.76 2.07 20.37
C LYS A 5 1.71 0.98 19.29
N PHE A 6 0.50 0.48 18.96
CA PHE A 6 0.30 -0.46 17.86
C PHE A 6 0.69 0.14 16.50
N THR A 7 0.35 1.41 16.27
CA THR A 7 0.66 2.11 15.01
C THR A 7 2.17 2.29 14.83
N ILE A 8 2.89 2.70 15.89
CA ILE A 8 4.36 2.83 15.86
C ILE A 8 5.00 1.46 15.60
N PHE A 9 4.56 0.42 16.31
CA PHE A 9 5.06 -0.94 16.09
C PHE A 9 4.87 -1.38 14.63
N LYS A 10 3.67 -1.17 14.07
CA LYS A 10 3.37 -1.52 12.68
C LYS A 10 4.30 -0.80 11.70
N ILE A 11 4.60 0.48 11.92
CA ILE A 11 5.50 1.26 11.05
C ILE A 11 6.93 0.71 11.14
N MET A 12 7.46 0.52 12.36
CA MET A 12 8.81 -0.04 12.56
C MET A 12 8.95 -1.43 11.93
N ALA A 13 7.96 -2.28 12.14
CA ALA A 13 7.98 -3.65 11.64
C ALA A 13 7.87 -3.69 10.10
N GLY A 14 7.15 -2.74 9.49
CA GLY A 14 7.13 -2.54 8.04
C GLY A 14 8.48 -2.08 7.47
N LEU A 15 9.17 -1.16 8.14
CA LEU A 15 10.51 -0.73 7.74
C LEU A 15 11.52 -1.89 7.80
N ALA A 16 11.50 -2.67 8.89
CA ALA A 16 12.36 -3.83 9.06
C ALA A 16 12.14 -4.87 7.94
N LEU A 17 10.87 -5.13 7.58
CA LEU A 17 10.54 -6.03 6.47
C LEU A 17 11.06 -5.49 5.12
N SER A 18 10.93 -4.19 4.86
CA SER A 18 11.42 -3.60 3.61
C SER A 18 12.95 -3.76 3.45
N ILE A 19 13.70 -3.61 4.54
CA ILE A 19 15.15 -3.85 4.57
C ILE A 19 15.47 -5.32 4.31
N LEU A 20 14.73 -6.23 4.93
CA LEU A 20 14.88 -7.69 4.73
C LEU A 20 14.59 -8.10 3.28
N ILE A 21 13.56 -7.53 2.65
CA ILE A 21 13.23 -7.78 1.24
C ILE A 21 14.37 -7.29 0.35
N PHE A 22 14.86 -6.06 0.59
CA PHE A 22 15.98 -5.52 -0.16
C PHE A 22 17.24 -6.39 -0.04
N TYR A 23 17.55 -6.86 1.16
CA TYR A 23 18.64 -7.80 1.41
C TYR A 23 18.43 -9.14 0.68
N SER A 24 17.22 -9.70 0.75
CA SER A 24 16.85 -10.96 0.08
C SER A 24 17.05 -10.90 -1.44
N ILE A 25 16.78 -9.74 -2.06
CA ILE A 25 17.01 -9.51 -3.50
C ILE A 25 18.51 -9.54 -3.83
N LEU A 26 19.36 -8.88 -3.03
CA LEU A 26 20.81 -8.84 -3.26
C LEU A 26 21.47 -10.21 -3.19
N PHE A 27 20.98 -11.09 -2.32
CA PHE A 27 21.54 -12.45 -2.11
C PHE A 27 20.79 -13.54 -2.90
N GLY A 28 19.80 -13.18 -3.72
CA GLY A 28 19.05 -14.11 -4.58
C GLY A 28 18.21 -15.15 -3.82
N ASN A 29 17.90 -14.92 -2.54
CA ASN A 29 17.18 -15.89 -1.71
C ASN A 29 15.73 -15.46 -1.48
N SER A 30 14.84 -15.81 -2.40
CA SER A 30 13.42 -15.44 -2.37
C SER A 30 12.62 -16.10 -1.23
N VAL A 31 13.11 -17.24 -0.70
CA VAL A 31 12.43 -17.96 0.40
C VAL A 31 12.43 -17.12 1.68
N LEU A 32 13.52 -16.39 1.94
CA LEU A 32 13.66 -15.52 3.10
C LEU A 32 12.57 -14.43 3.14
N THR A 33 12.24 -13.86 1.97
CA THR A 33 11.18 -12.84 1.84
C THR A 33 9.81 -13.38 2.21
N ILE A 34 9.47 -14.58 1.73
CA ILE A 34 8.16 -15.21 2.00
C ILE A 34 8.01 -15.49 3.50
N VAL A 35 9.04 -16.06 4.12
CA VAL A 35 9.03 -16.37 5.56
C VAL A 35 8.96 -15.10 6.42
N ALA A 36 9.74 -14.07 6.08
CA ALA A 36 9.71 -12.78 6.79
C ALA A 36 8.33 -12.09 6.68
N PHE A 37 7.70 -12.16 5.51
CA PHE A 37 6.37 -11.60 5.30
C PHE A 37 5.31 -12.32 6.16
N MET A 38 5.33 -13.66 6.16
CA MET A 38 4.36 -14.47 6.91
C MET A 38 4.50 -14.28 8.43
N THR A 39 5.73 -14.20 8.94
CA THR A 39 5.99 -13.94 10.37
C THR A 39 5.55 -12.55 10.79
N LEU A 40 5.80 -11.51 9.97
CA LEU A 40 5.31 -10.17 10.24
C LEU A 40 3.78 -10.12 10.29
N LEU A 41 3.14 -10.74 9.30
CA LEU A 41 1.69 -10.70 9.13
C LEU A 41 0.97 -11.40 10.30
N THR A 42 1.44 -12.58 10.69
CA THR A 42 0.95 -13.30 11.88
C THR A 42 1.13 -12.48 13.16
N THR A 43 2.31 -11.87 13.34
CA THR A 43 2.60 -11.02 14.52
C THR A 43 1.64 -9.82 14.59
N LEU A 44 1.40 -9.14 13.46
CA LEU A 44 0.48 -8.00 13.40
C LEU A 44 -0.98 -8.40 13.70
N ILE A 45 -1.44 -9.56 13.22
CA ILE A 45 -2.79 -10.06 13.51
C ILE A 45 -2.95 -10.33 15.01
N LEU A 46 -1.97 -11.00 15.62
CA LEU A 46 -2.00 -11.31 17.05
C LEU A 46 -1.97 -10.04 17.91
N LEU A 47 -1.14 -9.05 17.55
CA LEU A 47 -1.10 -7.77 18.24
C LEU A 47 -2.41 -6.99 18.08
N ARG A 48 -3.03 -7.02 16.89
CA ARG A 48 -4.29 -6.34 16.61
C ARG A 48 -5.43 -6.88 17.49
N LYS A 49 -5.48 -8.20 17.73
CA LYS A 49 -6.46 -8.83 18.62
C LYS A 49 -6.35 -8.36 20.10
N LYS A 50 -5.18 -7.85 20.51
CA LYS A 50 -4.91 -7.35 21.88
C LYS A 50 -5.11 -5.83 22.03
N VAL A 51 -5.59 -5.14 21.00
CA VAL A 51 -5.91 -3.71 21.06
C VAL A 51 -7.36 -3.57 21.50
N GLU A 52 -7.61 -2.84 22.58
CA GLU A 52 -8.95 -2.57 23.10
C GLU A 52 -9.78 -1.83 22.05
N THR A 53 -10.85 -2.46 21.57
CA THR A 53 -11.75 -1.89 20.57
C THR A 53 -13.01 -1.36 21.26
N VAL A 54 -13.06 -0.04 21.47
CA VAL A 54 -14.27 0.66 21.91
C VAL A 54 -15.18 0.91 20.69
N THR A 55 -16.29 0.17 20.72
CA THR A 55 -17.66 0.42 20.20
C THR A 55 -17.89 0.73 18.72
N VAL A 56 -18.75 -0.13 18.17
CA VAL A 56 -19.23 -0.29 16.80
C VAL A 56 -20.60 0.39 16.69
N ASP A 57 -20.76 1.31 15.73
CA ASP A 57 -21.81 1.16 14.70
C ASP A 57 -21.69 2.24 13.60
N GLU A 58 -21.42 3.50 13.91
CA GLU A 58 -21.23 4.54 12.86
C GLU A 58 -19.82 4.53 12.23
N ARG A 59 -18.83 4.02 12.98
CA ARG A 59 -17.44 4.00 12.50
C ARG A 59 -17.23 3.09 11.31
N ILE A 60 -18.06 2.07 11.05
CA ILE A 60 -17.79 1.11 9.97
C ILE A 60 -17.84 1.79 8.60
N HIS A 61 -18.83 2.66 8.35
CA HIS A 61 -18.94 3.41 7.10
C HIS A 61 -17.84 4.46 6.95
N LEU A 62 -17.49 5.16 8.02
CA LEU A 62 -16.40 6.13 8.01
C LEU A 62 -15.02 5.46 7.86
N VAL A 63 -14.83 4.30 8.49
CA VAL A 63 -13.61 3.49 8.40
C VAL A 63 -13.50 2.86 7.02
N SER A 64 -14.58 2.38 6.40
CA SER A 64 -14.54 1.83 5.05
C SER A 64 -14.16 2.91 4.02
N GLY A 65 -14.75 4.10 4.11
CA GLY A 65 -14.36 5.24 3.27
C GLY A 65 -12.93 5.72 3.51
N LYS A 66 -12.45 5.71 4.76
CA LYS A 66 -11.06 6.05 5.10
C LYS A 66 -10.07 4.96 4.66
N ALA A 67 -10.44 3.70 4.78
CA ALA A 67 -9.64 2.56 4.33
C ALA A 67 -9.54 2.53 2.81
N ALA A 68 -10.66 2.69 2.09
CA ALA A 68 -10.67 2.76 0.63
C ALA A 68 -9.75 3.88 0.10
N ARG A 69 -9.83 5.07 0.70
CA ARG A 69 -8.91 6.18 0.38
C ARG A 69 -7.45 5.82 0.61
N LYS A 70 -7.13 5.17 1.73
CA LYS A 70 -5.75 4.77 2.03
C LYS A 70 -5.25 3.65 1.11
N THR A 71 -6.10 2.69 0.77
CA THR A 71 -5.77 1.64 -0.21
C THR A 71 -5.50 2.25 -1.59
N LEU A 72 -6.34 3.18 -2.05
CA LEU A 72 -6.12 3.89 -3.32
C LEU A 72 -4.81 4.68 -3.32
N GLN A 73 -4.49 5.40 -2.23
CA GLN A 73 -3.22 6.11 -2.10
C GLN A 73 -2.02 5.16 -2.23
N ILE A 74 -2.03 4.03 -1.51
CA ILE A 74 -0.96 3.04 -1.55
C ILE A 74 -0.86 2.41 -2.95
N PHE A 75 -1.99 2.08 -3.56
CA PHE A 75 -2.03 1.45 -4.88
C PHE A 75 -1.50 2.38 -5.97
N VAL A 76 -1.98 3.63 -6.02
CA VAL A 76 -1.49 4.64 -6.96
C VAL A 76 0.00 4.91 -6.75
N LEU A 77 0.45 5.04 -5.49
CA LEU A 77 1.87 5.20 -5.18
C LEU A 77 2.69 4.01 -5.71
N SER A 78 2.22 2.78 -5.51
CA SER A 78 2.91 1.59 -6.00
C SER A 78 3.00 1.55 -7.53
N LEU A 79 1.93 1.89 -8.24
CA LEU A 79 1.92 1.94 -9.71
C LEU A 79 2.89 3.00 -10.23
N VAL A 80 2.92 4.19 -9.60
CA VAL A 80 3.82 5.27 -9.99
C VAL A 80 5.27 4.89 -9.70
N SER A 81 5.57 4.36 -8.52
CA SER A 81 6.92 3.93 -8.17
C SER A 81 7.43 2.86 -9.12
N VAL A 82 6.67 1.79 -9.36
CA VAL A 82 7.08 0.70 -10.26
C VAL A 82 7.18 1.19 -11.70
N GLY A 83 6.16 1.90 -12.20
CA GLY A 83 6.15 2.43 -13.56
C GLY A 83 7.33 3.37 -13.84
N PHE A 84 7.66 4.26 -12.88
CA PHE A 84 8.80 5.16 -13.00
C PHE A 84 10.13 4.42 -12.96
N THR A 85 10.30 3.42 -12.08
CA THR A 85 11.55 2.63 -12.04
C THR A 85 11.80 1.85 -13.33
N ILE A 86 10.75 1.29 -13.94
CA ILE A 86 10.86 0.58 -15.23
C ILE A 86 11.21 1.54 -16.34
N LEU A 87 10.59 2.72 -16.36
CA LEU A 87 10.86 3.74 -17.37
C LEU A 87 12.29 4.29 -17.26
N LEU A 88 12.79 4.49 -16.04
CA LEU A 88 14.17 4.90 -15.78
C LEU A 88 15.17 3.82 -16.21
N ALA A 89 14.88 2.55 -15.91
CA ALA A 89 15.71 1.43 -16.35
C ALA A 89 15.76 1.31 -17.88
N SER A 90 14.65 1.59 -18.55
CA SER A 90 14.57 1.59 -20.01
C SER A 90 15.30 2.78 -20.65
N TYR A 91 15.24 3.96 -20.03
CA TYR A 91 16.01 5.13 -20.45
C TYR A 91 17.53 4.91 -20.34
N LEU A 92 17.96 4.17 -19.31
CA LEU A 92 19.36 3.80 -19.09
C LEU A 92 19.82 2.58 -19.90
N GLU A 93 19.02 2.15 -20.90
CA GLU A 93 19.30 1.02 -21.80
C GLU A 93 19.50 -0.35 -21.11
N TYR A 94 19.14 -0.49 -19.82
CA TYR A 94 19.25 -1.77 -19.12
C TYR A 94 18.22 -2.79 -19.62
N VAL A 95 17.00 -2.33 -19.92
CA VAL A 95 15.83 -3.18 -20.19
C VAL A 95 14.82 -2.43 -21.08
N ASP A 96 14.50 -2.93 -22.27
CA ASP A 96 13.48 -2.30 -23.15
C ASP A 96 12.04 -2.70 -22.77
N LEU A 97 11.56 -2.14 -21.65
CA LEU A 97 10.19 -2.28 -21.16
C LEU A 97 9.50 -0.91 -20.97
N SER A 98 9.91 0.08 -21.76
CA SER A 98 9.34 1.45 -21.77
C SER A 98 7.80 1.44 -21.84
N GLN A 99 7.24 0.62 -22.72
CA GLN A 99 5.79 0.47 -22.89
C GLN A 99 5.09 0.04 -21.59
N LEU A 100 5.68 -0.91 -20.85
CA LEU A 100 5.12 -1.38 -19.57
C LEU A 100 5.14 -0.24 -18.54
N GLY A 101 6.25 0.51 -18.46
CA GLY A 101 6.36 1.70 -17.61
C GLY A 101 5.27 2.73 -17.88
N TYR A 102 5.02 3.06 -19.16
CA TYR A 102 3.95 3.98 -19.55
C TYR A 102 2.56 3.45 -19.20
N THR A 103 2.27 2.17 -19.45
CA THR A 103 0.95 1.60 -19.11
C THR A 103 0.64 1.68 -17.62
N LEU A 104 1.64 1.44 -16.75
CA LEU A 104 1.49 1.56 -15.30
C LEU A 104 1.20 3.01 -14.89
N LEU A 105 1.92 3.98 -15.44
CA LEU A 105 1.69 5.40 -15.15
C LEU A 105 0.31 5.87 -15.63
N TYR A 106 -0.12 5.45 -16.83
CA TYR A 106 -1.47 5.75 -17.32
C TYR A 106 -2.55 5.09 -16.46
N SER A 107 -2.34 3.86 -16.00
CA SER A 107 -3.29 3.19 -15.10
C SER A 107 -3.41 3.92 -13.74
N ALA A 108 -2.31 4.46 -13.21
CA ALA A 108 -2.31 5.26 -11.99
C ALA A 108 -3.07 6.58 -12.17
N ALA A 109 -2.86 7.25 -13.31
CA ALA A 109 -3.57 8.47 -13.67
C ALA A 109 -5.08 8.22 -13.83
N LEU A 110 -5.45 7.17 -14.58
CA LEU A 110 -6.84 6.75 -14.76
C LEU A 110 -7.53 6.46 -13.43
N THR A 111 -6.87 5.69 -12.54
CA THR A 111 -7.41 5.33 -11.23
C THR A 111 -7.65 6.57 -10.36
N SER A 112 -6.73 7.53 -10.40
CA SER A 112 -6.85 8.80 -9.68
C SER A 112 -8.00 9.67 -10.22
N LEU A 113 -8.15 9.69 -11.54
CA LEU A 113 -9.24 10.39 -12.23
C LEU A 113 -10.59 9.76 -11.86
N LEU A 114 -10.72 8.44 -11.97
CA LEU A 114 -11.94 7.70 -11.60
C LEU A 114 -12.31 7.95 -10.13
N TYR A 115 -11.35 7.87 -9.21
CA TYR A 115 -11.60 8.18 -7.81
C TYR A 115 -12.14 9.60 -7.62
N THR A 116 -11.56 10.59 -8.31
CA THR A 116 -12.00 11.99 -8.23
C THR A 116 -13.41 12.17 -8.77
N LEU A 117 -13.75 11.53 -9.89
CA LEU A 117 -15.11 11.56 -10.45
C LEU A 117 -16.13 10.91 -9.52
N CYS A 118 -15.82 9.73 -8.99
CA CYS A 118 -16.67 9.04 -8.03
C CYS A 118 -16.87 9.87 -6.76
N TRP A 119 -15.79 10.46 -6.24
CA TRP A 119 -15.85 11.35 -5.08
C TRP A 119 -16.71 12.57 -5.35
N HIS A 120 -16.52 13.24 -6.49
CA HIS A 120 -17.29 14.42 -6.88
C HIS A 120 -18.79 14.10 -7.02
N TYR A 121 -19.12 12.99 -7.67
CA TYR A 121 -20.51 12.53 -7.78
C TYR A 121 -21.12 12.27 -6.39
N TYR A 122 -20.39 11.55 -5.53
CA TYR A 122 -20.85 11.22 -4.19
C TYR A 122 -21.05 12.48 -3.33
N SER A 123 -20.09 13.40 -3.32
CA SER A 123 -20.18 14.65 -2.56
C SER A 123 -21.33 15.54 -3.02
N ARG A 124 -21.62 15.54 -4.33
CA ARG A 124 -22.72 16.33 -4.91
C ARG A 124 -24.10 15.75 -4.58
N LYS A 125 -24.21 14.42 -4.49
CA LYS A 125 -25.48 13.73 -4.25
C LYS A 125 -25.84 13.61 -2.76
N TYR A 126 -24.85 13.41 -1.89
CA TYR A 126 -25.09 13.10 -0.48
C TYR A 126 -24.70 14.22 0.50
N GLY A 127 -24.11 15.32 0.02
CA GLY A 127 -23.62 16.40 0.89
C GLY A 127 -22.48 15.89 1.76
N GLY A 128 -21.25 16.03 1.26
CA GLY A 128 -20.04 15.46 1.87
C GLY A 128 -19.82 15.81 3.34
#